data_AF-A0A160VTN0-F1
#
_entry.id   AF-A0A160VTN0-F1
#
_cell.length_a   1.000
_cell.length_b   1.000
_cell.length_c   1.000
_cell.angle_alpha   90.00
_cell.angle_beta   90.00
_cell.angle_gamma   90.00
#
_symmetry.space_group_name_H-M   'P 1'
#
loop_
_entity.id
_entity.type
_entity.pdbx_description
1 polymer ?
#
loop_
_entity_poly.entity_id
_entity_poly.type
_entity_poly.pdbx_seq_one_letter_code
_entity_poly.pdbx_strand_id
1 'polypeptide(L)'
;MTVREYLSVLESARLIYVLEAWDISKKKHAHRKEKKIVFQSPLIAVSLAVYLGEDPLEFIEENIEWLVEHTAITHVIWSMERPIIKEKHSFVGFYYDQTKECDLVIKDRGFFGIEVKYGRVKKRKYGFPVIYLSKDELGEDVIPTALYLYGLKK
;
A
#
# COMPACT_ATOMS: atom_id res chain seq x y z
N MET A 1 -22.80 -12.73 -9.74
CA MET A 1 -21.76 -11.72 -9.48
C MET A 1 -20.52 -12.42 -8.94
N THR A 2 -19.36 -12.22 -9.55
CA THR A 2 -18.09 -12.83 -9.14
C THR A 2 -17.27 -11.89 -8.24
N VAL A 3 -16.31 -12.41 -7.48
CA VAL A 3 -15.40 -11.58 -6.64
C VAL A 3 -14.72 -10.48 -7.47
N ARG A 4 -14.34 -10.80 -8.71
CA ARG A 4 -13.72 -9.84 -9.63
C ARG A 4 -14.65 -8.67 -9.98
N GLU A 5 -15.94 -8.93 -10.15
CA GLU A 5 -16.94 -7.89 -10.44
C GLU A 5 -17.13 -6.99 -9.21
N TYR A 6 -17.20 -7.56 -8.00
CA TYR A 6 -17.24 -6.78 -6.76
C TYR A 6 -16.02 -5.85 -6.63
N LEU A 7 -14.81 -6.38 -6.79
CA LEU A 7 -13.59 -5.58 -6.72
C LEU A 7 -13.57 -4.45 -7.75
N SER A 8 -14.00 -4.75 -8.99
CA SER A 8 -14.09 -3.74 -10.04
C SER A 8 -15.10 -2.62 -9.71
N VAL A 9 -16.23 -2.96 -9.09
CA VAL A 9 -17.23 -1.98 -8.65
C VAL A 9 -16.67 -1.13 -7.52
N LEU A 10 -16.06 -1.73 -6.50
CA LEU A 10 -15.50 -1.01 -5.35
C LEU A 10 -14.35 -0.08 -5.76
N GLU A 11 -13.48 -0.50 -6.69
CA GLU A 11 -12.45 0.38 -7.26
C GLU A 11 -13.05 1.54 -8.05
N SER A 12 -14.08 1.27 -8.87
CA SER A 12 -14.74 2.31 -9.68
C SER A 12 -15.50 3.33 -8.81
N ALA A 13 -16.01 2.87 -7.66
CA ALA A 13 -16.61 3.70 -6.62
C ALA A 13 -15.57 4.45 -5.76
N ARG A 14 -14.26 4.29 -6.06
CA ARG A 14 -13.15 4.91 -5.32
C ARG A 14 -13.08 4.49 -3.84
N LEU A 15 -13.50 3.27 -3.55
CA LEU A 15 -13.47 2.73 -2.18
C LEU A 15 -12.15 2.02 -1.88
N ILE A 16 -11.64 1.28 -2.85
CA ILE A 16 -10.41 0.50 -2.74
C ILE A 16 -9.49 0.71 -3.95
N TYR A 17 -8.24 0.29 -3.81
CA TYR A 17 -7.33 -0.08 -4.89
C TYR A 17 -7.04 -1.57 -4.82
N VAL A 18 -6.89 -2.21 -5.98
CA VAL A 18 -6.45 -3.59 -6.10
C VAL A 18 -5.04 -3.60 -6.68
N LEU A 19 -4.05 -3.71 -5.80
CA LEU A 19 -2.65 -3.79 -6.20
C LEU A 19 -2.28 -5.20 -6.65
N GLU A 20 -1.49 -5.26 -7.72
CA GLU A 20 -0.92 -6.49 -8.23
C GLU A 20 0.51 -6.68 -7.73
N ALA A 21 0.90 -7.94 -7.54
CA ALA A 21 2.26 -8.28 -7.18
C ALA A 21 3.19 -8.11 -8.39
N TRP A 22 4.39 -7.55 -8.17
CA TRP A 22 5.42 -7.47 -9.19
C TRP A 22 6.14 -8.81 -9.39
N ASP A 23 6.32 -9.21 -10.64
CA ASP A 23 7.38 -10.14 -11.05
C ASP A 23 8.64 -9.31 -11.33
N ILE A 24 9.51 -9.19 -10.33
CA ILE A 24 10.74 -8.36 -10.39
C ILE A 24 11.65 -8.81 -11.53
N SER A 25 11.76 -10.12 -11.76
CA SER A 25 12.59 -10.69 -12.83
C SER A 25 12.06 -10.32 -14.22
N LYS A 26 10.73 -10.38 -14.41
CA LYS A 26 10.08 -10.06 -15.69
C LYS A 26 9.70 -8.59 -15.86
N LYS A 27 9.92 -7.77 -14.82
CA LYS A 27 9.58 -6.33 -14.78
C LYS A 27 8.12 -6.05 -15.16
N LYS A 28 7.19 -6.91 -14.74
CA LYS A 28 5.75 -6.79 -15.03
C LYS A 28 4.90 -7.27 -13.87
N HIS A 29 3.64 -6.87 -13.83
CA HIS A 29 2.68 -7.39 -12.87
C HIS A 29 2.40 -8.88 -13.09
N ALA A 30 2.28 -9.61 -11.99
CA ALA A 30 1.93 -11.02 -11.97
C ALA A 30 0.41 -11.17 -11.79
N HIS A 31 -0.35 -10.99 -12.87
CA HIS A 31 -1.82 -10.93 -12.82
C HIS A 31 -2.53 -12.13 -12.16
N ARG A 32 -1.89 -13.32 -12.14
CA ARG A 32 -2.44 -14.55 -11.54
C ARG A 32 -2.01 -14.78 -10.08
N LYS A 33 -1.15 -13.92 -9.53
CA LYS A 33 -0.76 -13.96 -8.12
C LYS A 33 -1.79 -13.27 -7.24
N GLU A 34 -1.55 -13.33 -5.93
CA GLU A 34 -2.33 -12.64 -4.92
C GLU A 34 -2.48 -11.15 -5.24
N LYS A 35 -3.59 -10.60 -4.78
CA LYS A 35 -3.92 -9.18 -4.87
C LYS A 35 -3.89 -8.59 -3.47
N LYS A 36 -3.35 -7.39 -3.35
CA LYS A 36 -3.47 -6.60 -2.12
C LYS A 36 -4.61 -5.60 -2.29
N ILE A 37 -5.58 -5.64 -1.38
CA ILE A 37 -6.70 -4.71 -1.35
C ILE A 37 -6.34 -3.58 -0.40
N VAL A 38 -6.40 -2.35 -0.91
CA VAL A 38 -6.04 -1.15 -0.15
C VAL A 38 -7.24 -0.24 -0.08
N PHE A 39 -7.69 0.14 1.11
CA PHE A 39 -8.74 1.15 1.24
C PHE A 39 -8.17 2.52 0.89
N GLN A 40 -8.88 3.28 0.05
CA GLN A 40 -8.43 4.62 -0.37
C GLN A 40 -8.47 5.64 0.78
N SER A 41 -9.17 5.32 1.88
CA SER A 41 -9.20 6.14 3.08
C SER A 41 -9.44 5.26 4.30
N PRO A 42 -8.76 5.50 5.42
CA PRO A 42 -9.05 4.87 6.70
C PRO A 42 -10.53 5.00 7.11
N LEU A 43 -11.18 6.12 6.76
CA LEU A 43 -12.59 6.34 7.07
C LEU A 43 -13.50 5.29 6.42
N ILE A 44 -13.14 4.78 5.24
CA ILE A 44 -13.94 3.76 4.55
C ILE A 44 -13.86 2.43 5.30
N ALA A 45 -12.66 2.04 5.73
CA ALA A 45 -12.46 0.84 6.53
C ALA A 45 -13.18 0.94 7.88
N VAL A 46 -13.01 2.05 8.60
CA VAL A 46 -13.68 2.30 9.88
C VAL A 46 -15.21 2.33 9.72
N SER A 47 -15.72 2.99 8.68
CA SER A 47 -17.18 3.03 8.44
C SER A 47 -17.75 1.64 8.16
N LEU A 48 -17.00 0.79 7.44
CA LEU A 48 -17.40 -0.59 7.19
C LEU A 48 -17.39 -1.42 8.48
N ALA A 49 -16.37 -1.28 9.32
CA ALA A 49 -16.29 -1.95 10.62
C ALA A 49 -17.48 -1.57 11.52
N VAL A 50 -17.78 -0.27 11.63
CA VAL A 50 -18.94 0.23 12.37
C VAL A 50 -20.25 -0.33 11.81
N TYR A 51 -20.39 -0.38 10.48
CA TYR A 51 -21.57 -0.98 9.85
C TYR A 51 -21.73 -2.47 10.18
N LEU A 52 -20.63 -3.20 10.37
CA LEU A 52 -20.61 -4.61 10.78
C LEU A 52 -20.80 -4.80 12.29
N GLY A 53 -20.91 -3.72 13.07
CA GLY A 53 -21.17 -3.76 14.51
C GLY A 53 -19.92 -3.68 15.39
N GLU A 54 -18.77 -3.32 14.83
CA GLU A 54 -17.53 -3.15 15.57
C GLU A 54 -17.46 -1.75 16.23
N ASP A 55 -16.79 -1.65 17.39
CA ASP A 55 -16.48 -0.36 17.99
C ASP A 55 -15.38 0.35 17.17
N PRO A 56 -15.57 1.63 16.79
CA PRO A 56 -14.62 2.32 15.92
C PRO A 56 -13.25 2.53 16.56
N LEU A 57 -13.16 2.73 17.88
CA LEU A 57 -11.88 2.97 18.55
C LEU A 57 -11.11 1.66 18.66
N GLU A 58 -11.78 0.58 19.08
CA GLU A 58 -11.19 -0.76 19.16
C GLU A 58 -10.67 -1.20 17.78
N PHE A 59 -11.47 -1.05 16.72
CA PHE A 59 -11.04 -1.37 15.36
C PHE A 59 -9.80 -0.57 14.94
N ILE A 60 -9.75 0.74 15.24
CA ILE A 60 -8.59 1.58 14.90
C ILE A 60 -7.34 1.10 15.64
N GLU A 61 -7.44 0.83 16.94
CA GLU A 61 -6.30 0.43 17.76
C GLU A 61 -5.72 -0.91 17.31
N GLU A 62 -6.58 -1.89 17.02
CA GLU A 62 -6.17 -3.21 16.56
C GLU A 62 -5.58 -3.20 15.14
N ASN A 63 -6.03 -2.26 14.28
CA ASN A 63 -5.69 -2.23 12.86
C ASN A 63 -4.80 -1.05 12.46
N ILE A 64 -4.19 -0.35 13.42
CA ILE A 64 -3.48 0.91 13.15
C ILE A 64 -2.34 0.75 12.14
N GLU A 65 -1.56 -0.34 12.21
CA GLU A 65 -0.46 -0.58 11.27
C GLU A 65 -0.98 -0.74 9.83
N TRP A 66 -2.05 -1.51 9.66
CA TRP A 66 -2.71 -1.75 8.38
C TRP A 66 -3.39 -0.48 7.83
N LEU A 67 -4.03 0.33 8.68
CA LEU A 67 -4.62 1.62 8.29
C LEU A 67 -3.55 2.62 7.84
N VAL A 68 -2.40 2.63 8.52
CA VAL A 68 -1.26 3.50 8.16
C VAL A 68 -0.61 3.02 6.86
N GLU A 69 -0.46 1.72 6.66
CA GLU A 69 -0.01 1.14 5.38
C GLU A 69 -0.90 1.61 4.23
N HIS A 70 -2.22 1.45 4.38
CA HIS A 70 -3.19 1.85 3.37
C HIS A 70 -3.14 3.35 3.05
N THR A 71 -2.94 4.17 4.08
CA THR A 71 -2.78 5.61 3.94
C THR A 71 -1.51 5.95 3.15
N ALA A 72 -0.37 5.33 3.48
CA ALA A 72 0.89 5.53 2.78
C ALA A 72 0.80 5.10 1.31
N ILE A 73 0.23 3.91 1.05
CA ILE A 73 0.04 3.39 -0.31
C ILE A 73 -0.85 4.32 -1.14
N THR A 74 -2.02 4.71 -0.61
CA THR A 74 -2.94 5.61 -1.31
C THR A 74 -2.27 6.95 -1.62
N HIS A 75 -1.49 7.47 -0.68
CA HIS A 75 -0.78 8.72 -0.85
C HIS A 75 0.28 8.65 -1.96
N VAL A 76 1.01 7.53 -2.09
CA VAL A 76 1.92 7.29 -3.23
C VAL A 76 1.15 7.18 -4.54
N ILE A 77 0.07 6.40 -4.59
CA ILE A 77 -0.75 6.25 -5.79
C ILE A 77 -1.22 7.62 -6.29
N TRP A 78 -1.74 8.47 -5.41
CA TRP A 78 -2.17 9.83 -5.76
C TRP A 78 -1.02 10.75 -6.20
N SER A 79 0.19 10.55 -5.67
CA SER A 79 1.35 11.37 -6.00
C SER A 79 2.02 10.97 -7.32
N MET A 80 1.93 9.69 -7.69
CA MET A 80 2.68 9.12 -8.81
C MET A 80 1.84 8.82 -10.05
N GLU A 81 0.60 8.36 -9.88
CA GLU A 81 -0.23 7.97 -11.01
C GLU A 81 -0.71 9.23 -11.75
N ARG A 82 -0.17 9.45 -12.94
CA ARG A 82 -0.64 10.52 -13.83
C ARG A 82 -1.99 10.09 -14.43
N PRO A 83 -3.03 10.95 -14.43
CA PRO A 83 -4.38 10.61 -14.88
C PRO A 83 -4.55 10.25 -16.36
N ILE A 84 -3.45 10.11 -17.12
CA ILE A 84 -3.45 9.94 -18.58
C ILE A 84 -3.19 8.46 -19.00
N ILE A 85 -2.80 7.57 -18.08
CA ILE A 85 -2.42 6.20 -18.45
C ILE A 85 -3.61 5.23 -18.27
N LYS A 86 -3.89 4.45 -19.32
CA LYS A 86 -5.05 3.56 -19.48
C LYS A 86 -4.99 2.27 -18.65
N GLU A 87 -3.89 1.97 -17.98
CA GLU A 87 -3.71 0.74 -17.21
C GLU A 87 -3.78 1.01 -15.70
N LYS A 88 -4.46 0.13 -14.97
CA LYS A 88 -5.05 0.45 -13.66
C LYS A 88 -4.06 0.82 -12.55
N HIS A 89 -2.78 0.46 -12.64
CA HIS A 89 -1.69 0.85 -11.72
C HIS A 89 -0.36 0.59 -12.42
N SER A 90 0.03 1.42 -13.38
CA SER A 90 1.19 1.13 -14.25
C SER A 90 2.51 1.16 -13.51
N PHE A 91 2.60 1.90 -12.39
CA PHE A 91 3.85 2.11 -11.67
C PHE A 91 3.86 1.54 -10.26
N VAL A 92 2.68 1.27 -9.69
CA VAL A 92 2.54 0.86 -8.29
C VAL A 92 2.07 -0.59 -8.19
N GLY A 93 2.67 -1.35 -7.27
CA GLY A 93 2.26 -2.71 -6.91
C GLY A 93 2.85 -3.09 -5.55
N PHE A 94 2.85 -4.38 -5.22
CA PHE A 94 3.56 -4.89 -4.05
C PHE A 94 4.51 -6.02 -4.46
N TYR A 95 5.30 -6.54 -3.53
CA TYR A 95 6.17 -7.69 -3.82
C TYR A 95 6.10 -8.71 -2.71
N TYR A 96 6.06 -9.98 -3.07
CA TYR A 96 6.21 -11.07 -2.11
C TYR A 96 6.91 -12.26 -2.75
N ASP A 97 7.62 -13.00 -1.90
CA ASP A 97 8.11 -14.36 -2.16
C ASP A 97 7.71 -15.28 -0.98
N GLN A 98 8.29 -16.48 -0.91
CA GLN A 98 7.97 -17.45 0.14
C GLN A 98 8.39 -17.02 1.55
N THR A 99 9.21 -15.99 1.68
CA THR A 99 9.90 -15.60 2.93
C THR A 99 9.62 -14.17 3.36
N LYS A 100 9.22 -13.29 2.43
CA LYS A 100 9.04 -11.87 2.70
C LYS A 100 8.01 -11.23 1.79
N GLU A 101 7.45 -10.14 2.28
CA GLU A 101 6.57 -9.23 1.57
C GLU A 101 7.09 -7.80 1.78
N CYS A 102 7.06 -7.01 0.71
CA CYS A 102 7.26 -5.57 0.71
C CYS A 102 5.92 -4.92 0.35
N ASP A 103 5.43 -4.07 1.25
CA ASP A 103 4.06 -3.56 1.23
C ASP A 103 3.74 -2.79 -0.06
N LEU A 104 4.72 -2.03 -0.55
CA LEU A 104 4.61 -1.22 -1.74
C LEU A 104 5.90 -1.24 -2.53
N VAL A 105 5.79 -1.45 -3.83
CA VAL A 105 6.90 -1.40 -4.79
C VAL A 105 6.51 -0.53 -5.98
N ILE A 106 7.35 0.45 -6.23
CA ILE A 106 7.23 1.41 -7.30
C ILE A 106 8.20 1.02 -8.43
N LYS A 107 7.70 0.97 -9.66
CA LYS A 107 8.48 0.83 -10.88
C LYS A 107 8.56 2.18 -11.59
N ASP A 108 9.74 2.78 -11.61
CA ASP A 108 10.06 3.90 -12.51
C ASP A 108 11.30 3.50 -13.34
N ARG A 109 12.46 4.14 -13.14
CA ARG A 109 13.74 3.71 -13.75
C ARG A 109 14.24 2.37 -13.20
N GLY A 110 14.01 2.13 -11.92
CA GLY A 110 14.32 0.89 -11.20
C GLY A 110 13.09 0.35 -10.48
N PHE A 111 13.30 -0.59 -9.56
CA PHE A 111 12.34 -0.90 -8.50
C PHE A 111 12.76 -0.17 -7.23
N PHE A 112 11.79 0.35 -6.50
CA PHE A 112 11.98 0.98 -5.20
C PHE A 112 10.85 0.56 -4.28
N GLY A 113 11.18 0.07 -3.09
CA GLY A 113 10.20 -0.41 -2.12
C GLY A 113 9.97 0.58 -0.99
N ILE A 114 8.78 0.50 -0.41
CA ILE A 114 8.38 1.20 0.80
C ILE A 114 7.75 0.15 1.72
N GLU A 115 8.27 0.03 2.93
CA GLU A 115 7.75 -0.89 3.94
C GLU A 115 7.27 -0.10 5.15
N VAL A 116 6.01 -0.30 5.53
CA VAL A 116 5.41 0.41 6.66
C VAL A 116 5.54 -0.46 7.90
N LYS A 117 6.09 0.11 8.97
CA LYS A 117 6.30 -0.56 10.26
C LYS A 117 5.89 0.40 11.36
N TYR A 118 4.67 0.25 11.87
CA TYR A 118 4.14 1.10 12.93
C TYR A 118 4.68 0.65 14.30
N GLY A 119 6.01 0.74 14.45
CA GLY A 119 6.78 0.23 15.58
C GLY A 119 8.27 0.12 15.24
N ARG A 120 8.95 -0.87 15.85
CA ARG A 120 10.38 -1.12 15.60
C ARG A 120 10.65 -1.66 14.19
N VAL A 121 11.64 -1.10 13.51
CA VAL A 121 11.99 -1.52 12.15
C VAL A 121 12.90 -2.75 12.17
N LYS A 122 12.39 -3.88 11.64
CA LYS A 122 13.22 -5.04 11.30
C LYS A 122 13.54 -5.01 9.82
N LYS A 123 14.76 -4.57 9.47
CA LYS A 123 15.18 -4.45 8.08
C LYS A 123 15.24 -5.80 7.38
N ARG A 124 14.68 -5.86 6.18
CA ARG A 124 14.74 -6.98 5.25
C ARG A 124 15.60 -6.61 4.05
N LYS A 125 16.29 -7.61 3.49
CA LYS A 125 17.08 -7.43 2.26
C LYS A 125 16.21 -7.74 1.04
N TYR A 126 16.12 -6.80 0.12
CA TYR A 126 15.45 -6.95 -1.17
C TYR A 126 16.46 -6.82 -2.31
N GLY A 127 16.08 -7.27 -3.51
CA GLY A 127 16.88 -7.06 -4.73
C GLY A 127 16.79 -5.63 -5.29
N PHE A 128 16.23 -4.70 -4.50
CA PHE A 128 15.97 -3.32 -4.84
C PHE A 128 16.07 -2.45 -3.57
N PRO A 129 16.36 -1.13 -3.69
CA PRO A 129 16.37 -0.21 -2.56
C PRO A 129 15.00 -0.11 -1.90
N VAL A 130 14.98 -0.03 -0.56
CA VAL A 130 13.75 0.09 0.24
C VAL A 130 13.95 1.15 1.32
N ILE A 131 12.93 1.99 1.51
CA ILE A 131 12.80 2.83 2.71
C ILE A 131 11.74 2.25 3.64
N TYR A 132 11.87 2.55 4.93
CA TYR A 132 10.92 2.15 5.95
C TYR A 132 10.17 3.37 6.46
N LEU A 133 8.85 3.27 6.56
CA LEU A 133 8.01 4.26 7.22
C LEU A 133 7.73 3.79 8.64
N SER A 134 8.20 4.54 9.63
CA SER A 134 8.01 4.20 11.05
C SER A 134 7.35 5.33 11.83
N LYS A 135 6.67 4.99 12.92
CA LYS A 135 6.22 5.97 13.91
C LYS A 135 7.34 6.36 14.88
N ASP A 136 8.16 5.39 15.27
CA ASP A 136 8.98 5.48 16.48
C ASP A 136 10.47 5.68 16.17
N GLU A 137 10.88 5.49 14.91
CA GLU A 137 12.28 5.47 14.52
C GLU A 137 12.57 6.47 13.38
N LEU A 138 13.77 7.06 13.41
CA LEU A 138 14.35 7.90 12.36
C LEU A 138 15.76 7.38 12.08
N GLY A 139 16.11 7.22 10.81
CA GLY A 139 17.41 6.72 10.37
C GLY A 139 17.69 7.08 8.92
N GLU A 140 18.80 6.57 8.37
CA GLU A 140 19.23 6.86 6.99
C GLU A 140 18.19 6.41 5.94
N ASP A 141 17.57 5.25 6.16
CA ASP A 141 16.54 4.62 5.32
C ASP A 141 15.20 4.48 6.07
N VAL A 142 15.05 5.11 7.24
CA VAL A 142 13.83 5.08 8.06
C VAL A 142 13.28 6.49 8.19
N ILE A 143 12.09 6.71 7.67
CA ILE A 143 11.43 8.01 7.63
C ILE A 143 10.20 7.97 8.54
N PRO A 144 10.02 8.96 9.44
CA PRO A 144 8.80 9.09 10.21
C PRO A 144 7.58 9.20 9.29
N THR A 145 6.56 8.35 9.49
CA THR A 145 5.40 8.29 8.59
C THR A 145 4.71 9.66 8.44
N ALA A 146 4.60 10.41 9.54
CA ALA A 146 4.04 11.75 9.52
C ALA A 146 4.84 12.72 8.63
N LEU A 147 6.17 12.64 8.65
CA LEU A 147 7.04 13.47 7.80
C LEU A 147 6.95 13.04 6.34
N TYR A 148 6.89 11.74 6.07
CA TYR A 148 6.73 11.22 4.71
C TYR A 148 5.42 11.73 4.07
N LEU A 149 4.31 11.62 4.79
CA LEU A 149 3.00 12.11 4.34
C LEU A 149 2.94 13.63 4.21
N TYR A 150 3.72 14.37 5.00
CA TYR A 150 3.82 15.83 4.90
C TYR A 150 4.73 16.30 3.75
N GLY A 151 5.82 15.57 3.50
CA GLY A 151 6.92 15.96 2.61
C GLY A 151 6.61 15.79 1.12
N LEU A 152 5.60 15.00 0.76
CA LEU A 152 5.12 14.85 -0.62
C LEU A 152 4.18 16.00 -1.04
N LYS A 153 4.55 17.24 -0.71
CA LYS A 153 3.91 18.42 -1.29
C LYS A 153 4.35 18.53 -2.76
N LYS A 154 3.32 18.65 -3.62
CA LYS A 154 3.30 18.80 -5.09
C LYS A 154 4.50 19.50 -5.72
#